data_AF-A0AAD8Y2V6-F1
#
_entry.id   AF-A0AAD8Y2V6-F1
#
_cell.length_a   1.000
_cell.length_b   1.000
_cell.length_c   1.000
_cell.angle_alpha   90.00
_cell.angle_beta   90.00
_cell.angle_gamma   90.00
#
_symmetry.space_group_name_H-M   'P 1'
#
loop_
_entity.id
_entity.type
_entity.pdbx_description
1 polymer ?
#
loop_
_entity_poly.entity_id
_entity_poly.type
_entity_poly.pdbx_seq_one_letter_code
_entity_poly.pdbx_strand_id
1 'polypeptide(L)'
;MADHADNGGDVFVYTGGRAPPNVTRVRIDKSVDVIEEYAFCNCANLVHVETHDGIRRVGRRAFNWCTSLRGINLKSVVEISTYAFGGCGNLKYVEFGENLETIGIDAFELCLSLERLKLPSIVNIERNAFLNCSAVMDIELSERLETIESNAFAGCECLQRIAIPLKRDLFEYNHIRWNYTQFGNCEHLVTVDIVGGDVCCIVAYGKLEN
;
A
#
# COMPACT_ATOMS: atom_id res chain seq x y z
N MET A 1 33.17 -24.80 1.95
CA MET A 1 31.90 -24.09 1.75
C MET A 1 32.25 -22.63 1.67
N ALA A 2 32.31 -22.08 0.45
CA ALA A 2 32.84 -20.76 0.19
C ALA A 2 31.83 -19.68 0.57
N ASP A 3 32.36 -18.68 1.26
CA ASP A 3 31.88 -17.32 1.44
C ASP A 3 30.79 -16.85 0.47
N HIS A 4 29.59 -16.61 0.99
CA HIS A 4 28.73 -15.57 0.44
C HIS A 4 29.13 -14.26 1.10
N ALA A 5 30.07 -13.55 0.45
CA ALA A 5 30.44 -12.19 0.77
C ALA A 5 29.20 -11.29 0.80
N ASP A 6 28.81 -10.86 2.00
CA ASP A 6 28.00 -9.66 2.21
C ASP A 6 28.87 -8.48 1.78
N ASN A 7 28.68 -8.02 0.54
CA ASN A 7 29.31 -6.79 0.07
C ASN A 7 28.75 -5.63 0.90
N GLY A 8 29.49 -5.25 1.93
CA GLY A 8 29.22 -4.15 2.84
C GLY A 8 29.18 -2.80 2.13
N GLY A 9 28.05 -2.49 1.50
CA GLY A 9 27.68 -1.11 1.22
C GLY A 9 27.31 -0.42 2.53
N ASP A 10 27.85 0.78 2.76
CA ASP A 10 27.56 1.58 3.95
C ASP A 10 26.04 1.72 4.17
N VAL A 11 25.58 1.32 5.35
CA VAL A 11 24.19 1.52 5.79
C VAL A 11 24.06 2.97 6.24
N PHE A 12 23.24 3.75 5.55
CA PHE A 12 22.93 5.12 5.96
C PHE A 12 21.96 5.10 7.14
N VAL A 13 22.35 5.71 8.26
CA VAL A 13 21.47 5.86 9.44
C VAL A 13 20.66 7.14 9.29
N TYR A 14 19.35 7.00 9.14
CA TYR A 14 18.42 8.11 9.01
C TYR A 14 17.98 8.61 10.38
N THR A 15 18.20 9.89 10.65
CA THR A 15 17.82 10.57 11.90
C THR A 15 16.88 11.77 11.68
N GLY A 16 16.42 11.98 10.44
CA GLY A 16 15.58 13.11 10.03
C GLY A 16 16.07 13.79 8.75
N GLY A 17 15.25 14.68 8.19
CA GLY A 17 15.54 15.46 7.00
C GLY A 17 15.48 14.63 5.71
N ARG A 18 16.28 15.06 4.72
CA ARG A 18 16.40 14.41 3.41
C ARG A 18 17.70 13.61 3.33
N ALA A 19 17.60 12.33 3.00
CA ALA A 19 18.73 11.44 2.79
C ALA A 19 19.48 11.77 1.47
N PRO A 20 20.76 11.37 1.37
CA PRO A 20 21.50 11.45 0.11
C PRO A 20 20.82 10.63 -1.01
N PRO A 21 20.78 11.12 -2.26
CA PRO A 21 20.02 10.47 -3.34
C PRO A 21 20.56 9.11 -3.79
N ASN A 22 21.81 8.78 -3.44
CA ASN A 22 22.52 7.57 -3.85
C ASN A 22 22.55 6.48 -2.78
N VAL A 23 21.76 6.60 -1.71
CA VAL A 23 21.67 5.54 -0.67
C VAL A 23 21.12 4.24 -1.26
N THR A 24 21.70 3.12 -0.82
CA THR A 24 21.30 1.77 -1.24
C THR A 24 20.68 0.96 -0.11
N ARG A 25 21.14 1.17 1.13
CA ARG A 25 20.64 0.56 2.36
C ARG A 25 20.47 1.65 3.41
N VAL A 26 19.31 1.66 4.06
CA VAL A 26 18.98 2.63 5.11
C VAL A 26 18.59 1.89 6.39
N ARG A 27 19.00 2.42 7.54
CA ARG A 27 18.43 2.08 8.85
C ARG A 27 17.78 3.32 9.44
N ILE A 28 16.51 3.22 9.80
CA ILE A 28 15.81 4.28 10.52
C ILE A 28 16.26 4.24 11.99
N ASP A 29 16.79 5.34 12.49
CA ASP A 29 17.24 5.44 13.88
C ASP A 29 16.05 5.35 14.84
N LYS A 30 16.24 4.73 16.02
CA LYS A 30 15.18 4.48 17.00
C LYS A 30 14.51 5.75 17.53
N SER A 31 15.16 6.91 17.41
CA SER A 31 14.59 8.21 17.79
C SER A 31 13.56 8.74 16.80
N VAL A 32 13.48 8.17 15.59
CA VAL A 32 12.59 8.64 14.52
C VAL A 32 11.21 8.00 14.65
N ASP A 33 10.19 8.80 14.97
CA ASP A 33 8.79 8.39 14.99
C ASP A 33 8.04 8.78 13.69
N VAL A 34 8.63 9.65 12.86
CA VAL A 34 8.07 10.08 11.58
C VAL A 34 9.16 10.04 10.51
N ILE A 35 8.90 9.32 9.41
CA ILE A 35 9.71 9.47 8.20
C ILE A 35 9.20 10.71 7.49
N GLU A 36 10.01 11.76 7.44
CA GLU A 36 9.57 13.09 7.03
C GLU A 36 9.21 13.19 5.53
N GLU A 37 8.56 14.30 5.19
CA GLU A 37 8.26 14.64 3.80
C GLU A 37 9.55 14.68 2.95
N TYR A 38 9.53 14.03 1.78
CA TYR A 38 10.67 13.86 0.87
C TYR A 38 11.91 13.10 1.41
N ALA A 39 11.84 12.45 2.57
CA ALA A 39 13.01 11.85 3.25
C ALA A 39 13.94 11.05 2.33
N PHE A 40 13.38 10.21 1.46
CA PHE A 40 14.09 9.36 0.48
C PHE A 40 13.61 9.59 -0.96
N CYS A 41 12.96 10.71 -1.25
CA CYS A 41 12.41 10.99 -2.58
C CYS A 41 13.51 10.96 -3.66
N ASN A 42 13.26 10.18 -4.72
CA ASN A 42 14.17 9.86 -5.82
C ASN A 42 15.44 9.09 -5.42
N CYS A 43 15.47 8.41 -4.27
CA CYS A 43 16.53 7.45 -3.94
C CYS A 43 16.36 6.18 -4.78
N ALA A 44 16.61 6.27 -6.09
CA ALA A 44 16.34 5.22 -7.07
C ALA A 44 17.16 3.95 -6.84
N ASN A 45 18.30 4.05 -6.15
CA ASN A 45 19.16 2.92 -5.81
C ASN A 45 18.84 2.29 -4.44
N LEU A 46 17.87 2.83 -3.68
CA LEU A 46 17.50 2.32 -2.37
C LEU A 46 16.82 0.96 -2.50
N VAL A 47 17.48 -0.09 -2.03
CA VAL A 47 16.99 -1.48 -2.12
C VAL A 47 16.36 -1.93 -0.81
N HIS A 48 16.90 -1.50 0.34
CA HIS A 48 16.51 -2.01 1.65
C HIS A 48 16.42 -0.88 2.69
N VAL A 49 15.35 -0.94 3.49
CA VAL A 49 15.10 -0.03 4.62
C VAL A 49 14.83 -0.88 5.86
N GLU A 50 15.73 -0.79 6.84
CA GLU A 50 15.56 -1.37 8.17
C GLU A 50 14.74 -0.39 9.03
N THR A 51 13.51 -0.78 9.35
CA THR A 51 12.58 -0.01 10.20
C THR A 51 12.56 -0.53 11.64
N HIS A 52 11.87 0.18 12.54
CA HIS A 52 11.62 -0.25 13.92
C HIS A 52 10.16 0.04 14.33
N ASP A 53 9.73 -0.51 15.46
CA ASP A 53 8.33 -0.45 15.92
C ASP A 53 7.89 0.91 16.51
N GLY A 54 8.69 1.96 16.30
CA GLY A 54 8.42 3.31 16.79
C GLY A 54 7.89 4.28 15.73
N ILE A 55 7.87 3.87 14.46
CA ILE A 55 7.49 4.73 13.33
C ILE A 55 5.98 4.83 13.25
N ARG A 56 5.43 6.02 13.43
CA ARG A 56 3.99 6.29 13.44
C ARG A 56 3.46 6.79 12.11
N ARG A 57 4.28 7.52 11.35
CA ARG A 57 3.85 8.10 10.07
C ARG A 57 4.93 8.04 9.01
N VAL A 58 4.50 7.77 7.77
CA VAL A 58 5.30 7.96 6.57
C VAL A 58 4.81 9.19 5.83
N GLY A 59 5.64 10.23 5.79
CA GLY A 59 5.29 11.54 5.27
C GLY A 59 5.08 11.59 3.76
N ARG A 60 4.56 12.73 3.29
CA ARG A 60 4.28 12.98 1.88
C ARG A 60 5.54 12.72 1.04
N ARG A 61 5.39 11.94 -0.04
CA ARG A 61 6.50 11.62 -0.96
C ARG A 61 7.76 11.04 -0.30
N ALA A 62 7.68 10.49 0.91
CA ALA A 62 8.85 10.02 1.66
C ALA A 62 9.74 9.05 0.86
N PHE A 63 9.16 8.11 0.13
CA PHE A 63 9.84 7.14 -0.73
C PHE A 63 9.42 7.29 -2.21
N ASN A 64 8.90 8.44 -2.61
CA ASN A 64 8.45 8.65 -3.99
C ASN A 64 9.61 8.41 -4.97
N TRP A 65 9.36 7.61 -6.02
CA TRP A 65 10.35 7.18 -7.00
C TRP A 65 11.57 6.45 -6.43
N CYS A 66 11.44 5.76 -5.28
CA CYS A 66 12.41 4.75 -4.84
C CYS A 66 12.26 3.46 -5.68
N THR A 67 12.67 3.53 -6.95
CA THR A 67 12.38 2.49 -7.96
C THR A 67 13.05 1.15 -7.70
N SER A 68 14.10 1.07 -6.88
CA SER A 68 14.75 -0.21 -6.51
C SER A 68 14.23 -0.83 -5.20
N LEU A 69 13.34 -0.13 -4.47
CA LEU A 69 12.87 -0.60 -3.17
C LEU A 69 12.01 -1.86 -3.37
N ARG A 70 12.36 -2.97 -2.71
CA ARG A 70 11.69 -4.27 -2.93
C ARG A 70 10.64 -4.62 -1.89
N GLY A 71 10.78 -4.08 -0.69
CA GLY A 71 9.86 -4.36 0.42
C GLY A 71 10.15 -3.43 1.60
N ILE A 72 9.13 -3.21 2.42
CA ILE A 72 9.24 -2.39 3.62
C ILE A 72 8.30 -2.89 4.71
N ASN A 73 8.76 -2.81 5.97
CA ASN A 73 7.97 -3.16 7.14
C ASN A 73 7.46 -1.88 7.83
N LEU A 74 6.14 -1.75 7.92
CA LEU A 74 5.39 -0.61 8.46
C LEU A 74 4.43 -1.06 9.58
N LYS A 75 4.79 -2.07 10.37
CA LYS A 75 3.92 -2.67 11.41
C LYS A 75 3.43 -1.70 12.50
N SER A 76 4.16 -0.61 12.75
CA SER A 76 3.83 0.38 13.79
C SER A 76 3.14 1.64 13.25
N VAL A 77 3.06 1.77 11.92
CA VAL A 77 2.57 2.96 11.22
C VAL A 77 1.06 3.06 11.32
N VAL A 78 0.59 4.27 11.60
CA VAL A 78 -0.83 4.65 11.70
C VAL A 78 -1.28 5.36 10.42
N GLU A 79 -0.40 6.14 9.80
CA GLU A 79 -0.72 6.95 8.62
C GLU A 79 0.38 6.86 7.54
N ILE A 80 -0.05 6.64 6.30
CA ILE A 80 0.81 6.72 5.10
C ILE A 80 0.28 7.87 4.24
N SER A 81 1.04 8.97 4.17
CA SER A 81 0.57 10.21 3.54
C SER A 81 0.67 10.18 2.00
N THR A 82 0.19 11.26 1.36
CA THR A 82 0.11 11.39 -0.10
C THR A 82 1.43 11.05 -0.83
N TYR A 83 1.36 10.23 -1.88
CA TYR A 83 2.52 9.80 -2.69
C TYR A 83 3.66 9.14 -1.91
N ALA A 84 3.46 8.70 -0.66
CA ALA A 84 4.54 8.18 0.19
C ALA A 84 5.43 7.15 -0.51
N PHE A 85 4.86 6.26 -1.31
CA PHE A 85 5.54 5.22 -2.11
C PHE A 85 5.21 5.31 -3.61
N GLY A 86 4.69 6.45 -4.08
CA GLY A 86 4.33 6.59 -5.49
C GLY A 86 5.53 6.33 -6.41
N GLY A 87 5.37 5.53 -7.46
CA GLY A 87 6.43 5.17 -8.40
C GLY A 87 7.47 4.19 -7.87
N CYS A 88 7.25 3.53 -6.72
CA CYS A 88 8.07 2.43 -6.25
C CYS A 88 7.84 1.15 -7.08
N GLY A 89 8.19 1.18 -8.37
CA GLY A 89 7.82 0.15 -9.34
C GLY A 89 8.28 -1.28 -9.03
N ASN A 90 9.36 -1.47 -8.25
CA ASN A 90 9.86 -2.78 -7.82
C ASN A 90 9.41 -3.20 -6.42
N LEU A 91 8.53 -2.43 -5.77
CA LEU A 91 8.03 -2.76 -4.42
C LEU A 91 7.11 -3.99 -4.52
N LYS A 92 7.55 -5.11 -3.96
CA LYS A 92 6.85 -6.40 -4.05
C LYS A 92 5.89 -6.68 -2.92
N TYR A 93 6.18 -6.15 -1.74
CA TYR A 93 5.38 -6.37 -0.55
C TYR A 93 5.53 -5.22 0.44
N VAL A 94 4.48 -5.00 1.22
CA VAL A 94 4.47 -4.09 2.36
C VAL A 94 3.89 -4.84 3.55
N GLU A 95 4.59 -4.84 4.68
CA GLU A 95 4.07 -5.43 5.90
C GLU A 95 3.39 -4.34 6.74
N PHE A 96 2.06 -4.32 6.72
CA PHE A 96 1.27 -3.45 7.58
C PHE A 96 1.03 -4.10 8.94
N GLY A 97 0.74 -3.27 9.94
CA GLY A 97 0.25 -3.74 11.24
C GLY A 97 -1.17 -3.26 11.50
N GLU A 98 -1.77 -3.76 12.58
CA GLU A 98 -3.19 -3.57 12.90
C GLU A 98 -3.58 -2.13 13.26
N ASN A 99 -2.60 -1.25 13.48
CA ASN A 99 -2.84 0.15 13.86
C ASN A 99 -2.96 1.10 12.65
N LEU A 100 -2.78 0.61 11.43
CA LEU A 100 -2.87 1.45 10.24
C LEU A 100 -4.31 1.92 10.04
N GLU A 101 -4.51 3.23 10.01
CA GLU A 101 -5.85 3.84 9.89
C GLU A 101 -6.10 4.41 8.49
N THR A 102 -5.08 5.02 7.87
CA THR A 102 -5.25 5.74 6.59
C THR A 102 -4.10 5.48 5.63
N ILE A 103 -4.48 5.19 4.38
CA ILE A 103 -3.58 5.21 3.22
C ILE A 103 -4.01 6.37 2.33
N GLY A 104 -3.10 7.33 2.18
CA GLY A 104 -3.39 8.61 1.57
C GLY A 104 -3.44 8.61 0.05
N ILE A 105 -3.84 9.75 -0.50
CA ILE A 105 -3.94 10.01 -1.94
C ILE A 105 -2.67 9.58 -2.70
N ASP A 106 -2.83 8.77 -3.74
CA ASP A 106 -1.73 8.31 -4.62
C ASP A 106 -0.57 7.59 -3.86
N ALA A 107 -0.80 7.10 -2.62
CA ALA A 107 0.27 6.63 -1.72
C ALA A 107 1.13 5.50 -2.31
N PHE A 108 0.54 4.57 -3.05
CA PHE A 108 1.20 3.46 -3.72
C PHE A 108 0.98 3.48 -5.24
N GLU A 109 0.60 4.62 -5.83
CA GLU A 109 0.43 4.76 -7.28
C GLU A 109 1.67 4.22 -8.01
N LEU A 110 1.48 3.44 -9.09
CA LEU A 110 2.55 2.86 -9.92
C LEU A 110 3.51 1.93 -9.16
N CYS A 111 3.08 1.32 -8.04
CA CYS A 111 3.78 0.16 -7.46
C CYS A 111 3.51 -1.11 -8.30
N LEU A 112 4.07 -1.15 -9.50
CA LEU A 112 3.76 -2.15 -10.54
C LEU A 112 4.04 -3.60 -10.12
N SER A 113 5.02 -3.82 -9.23
CA SER A 113 5.40 -5.17 -8.77
C SER A 113 4.74 -5.60 -7.46
N LEU A 114 3.77 -4.82 -6.93
CA LEU A 114 3.17 -5.11 -5.63
C LEU A 114 2.25 -6.34 -5.73
N GLU A 115 2.76 -7.51 -5.33
CA GLU A 115 2.02 -8.78 -5.43
C GLU A 115 1.27 -9.10 -4.12
N ARG A 116 1.92 -8.84 -2.98
CA ARG A 116 1.40 -9.20 -1.65
C ARG A 116 0.86 -7.96 -0.95
N LEU A 117 -0.42 -7.68 -1.17
CA LEU A 117 -1.16 -6.62 -0.50
C LEU A 117 -2.14 -7.20 0.52
N LYS A 118 -1.72 -7.27 1.79
CA LYS A 118 -2.60 -7.65 2.90
C LYS A 118 -2.92 -6.42 3.74
N LEU A 119 -4.09 -5.83 3.50
CA LEU A 119 -4.54 -4.67 4.28
C LEU A 119 -4.98 -5.11 5.69
N PRO A 120 -4.64 -4.35 6.74
CA PRO A 120 -5.11 -4.60 8.10
C PRO A 120 -6.54 -4.08 8.29
N SER A 121 -7.00 -3.99 9.55
CA SER A 121 -8.25 -3.33 9.92
C SER A 121 -8.20 -1.80 9.75
N ILE A 122 -8.17 -1.35 8.49
CA ILE A 122 -7.99 0.05 8.06
C ILE A 122 -9.33 0.80 7.98
N VAL A 123 -9.30 2.12 8.18
CA VAL A 123 -10.48 3.00 8.16
C VAL A 123 -10.68 3.64 6.79
N ASN A 124 -9.63 4.23 6.20
CA ASN A 124 -9.73 5.02 4.97
C ASN A 124 -8.69 4.61 3.91
N ILE A 125 -9.17 4.44 2.67
CA ILE A 125 -8.34 4.29 1.47
C ILE A 125 -8.69 5.44 0.52
N GLU A 126 -7.79 6.41 0.43
CA GLU A 126 -8.03 7.65 -0.32
C GLU A 126 -7.84 7.48 -1.84
N ARG A 127 -8.18 8.54 -2.59
CA ARG A 127 -8.19 8.57 -4.05
C ARG A 127 -6.87 8.06 -4.62
N ASN A 128 -6.96 7.16 -5.61
CA ASN A 128 -5.81 6.58 -6.33
C ASN A 128 -4.79 5.84 -5.44
N ALA A 129 -5.10 5.47 -4.18
CA ALA A 129 -4.14 4.90 -3.23
C ALA A 129 -3.27 3.77 -3.82
N PHE A 130 -3.83 2.90 -4.65
CA PHE A 130 -3.17 1.79 -5.35
C PHE A 130 -3.39 1.85 -6.88
N LEU A 131 -3.49 3.06 -7.44
CA LEU A 131 -3.65 3.25 -8.89
C LEU A 131 -2.48 2.60 -9.65
N ASN A 132 -2.80 1.78 -10.65
CA ASN A 132 -1.86 1.03 -11.48
C ASN A 132 -0.94 0.07 -10.70
N CYS A 133 -1.39 -0.48 -9.57
CA CYS A 133 -0.74 -1.61 -8.91
C CYS A 133 -1.04 -2.93 -9.65
N SER A 134 -0.52 -3.06 -10.87
CA SER A 134 -0.95 -4.10 -11.83
C SER A 134 -0.68 -5.54 -11.39
N ALA A 135 0.27 -5.79 -10.49
CA ALA A 135 0.58 -7.14 -9.99
C ALA A 135 -0.25 -7.61 -8.77
N VAL A 136 -1.12 -6.76 -8.20
CA VAL A 136 -1.96 -7.16 -7.06
C VAL A 136 -3.00 -8.17 -7.55
N MET A 137 -3.06 -9.35 -6.94
CA MET A 137 -3.98 -10.43 -7.35
C MET A 137 -5.18 -10.61 -6.42
N ASP A 138 -5.02 -10.30 -5.14
CA ASP A 138 -6.04 -10.51 -4.12
C ASP A 138 -6.04 -9.30 -3.17
N ILE A 139 -7.23 -8.82 -2.83
CA ILE A 139 -7.45 -7.76 -1.85
C ILE A 139 -8.48 -8.24 -0.83
N GLU A 140 -8.10 -8.21 0.44
CA GLU A 140 -9.01 -8.41 1.56
C GLU A 140 -9.24 -7.09 2.29
N LEU A 141 -10.48 -6.63 2.27
CA LEU A 141 -10.94 -5.47 3.02
C LEU A 141 -11.52 -5.89 4.37
N SER A 142 -11.49 -4.97 5.33
CA SER A 142 -11.76 -5.26 6.74
C SER A 142 -12.91 -4.43 7.30
N GLU A 143 -13.56 -4.92 8.36
CA GLU A 143 -14.83 -4.37 8.89
C GLU A 143 -14.77 -2.90 9.35
N ARG A 144 -13.58 -2.42 9.75
CA ARG A 144 -13.36 -1.02 10.15
C ARG A 144 -13.41 -0.05 8.97
N LEU A 145 -13.33 -0.54 7.73
CA LEU A 145 -13.34 0.30 6.55
C LEU A 145 -14.61 1.16 6.49
N GLU A 146 -14.40 2.46 6.29
CA GLU A 146 -15.47 3.46 6.16
C GLU A 146 -15.52 4.00 4.73
N THR A 147 -14.36 4.25 4.12
CA THR A 147 -14.28 4.87 2.80
C THR A 147 -13.28 4.20 1.86
N ILE A 148 -13.68 4.04 0.61
CA ILE A 148 -12.80 3.79 -0.55
C ILE A 148 -13.13 4.86 -1.57
N GLU A 149 -12.20 5.78 -1.78
CA GLU A 149 -12.38 6.88 -2.73
C GLU A 149 -12.13 6.45 -4.19
N SER A 150 -12.43 7.35 -5.13
CA SER A 150 -12.34 7.09 -6.57
C SER A 150 -10.97 6.56 -7.00
N ASN A 151 -10.97 5.60 -7.93
CA ASN A 151 -9.77 4.97 -8.51
C ASN A 151 -8.81 4.32 -7.50
N ALA A 152 -9.21 4.07 -6.25
CA ALA A 152 -8.32 3.52 -5.23
C ALA A 152 -7.56 2.26 -5.69
N PHE A 153 -8.17 1.42 -6.55
CA PHE A 153 -7.57 0.21 -7.12
C PHE A 153 -7.68 0.17 -8.65
N ALA A 154 -7.84 1.31 -9.32
CA ALA A 154 -7.91 1.33 -10.77
C ALA A 154 -6.57 0.89 -11.38
N GLY A 155 -6.59 0.15 -12.48
CA GLY A 155 -5.39 -0.38 -13.14
C GLY A 155 -4.71 -1.52 -12.37
N CYS A 156 -5.36 -2.11 -11.36
CA CYS A 156 -4.94 -3.38 -10.77
C CYS A 156 -5.30 -4.53 -11.72
N GLU A 157 -4.61 -4.59 -12.87
CA GLU A 157 -4.95 -5.47 -13.99
C GLU A 157 -4.98 -6.97 -13.62
N CYS A 158 -4.10 -7.45 -12.74
CA CYS A 158 -4.08 -8.84 -12.30
C CYS A 158 -5.02 -9.15 -11.11
N LEU A 159 -5.80 -8.19 -10.62
CA LEU A 159 -6.69 -8.40 -9.49
C LEU A 159 -7.78 -9.41 -9.87
N GLN A 160 -7.79 -10.56 -9.22
CA GLN A 160 -8.73 -11.66 -9.51
C GLN A 160 -9.87 -11.73 -8.51
N ARG A 161 -9.57 -11.41 -7.24
CA ARG A 161 -10.50 -11.51 -6.12
C ARG A 161 -10.45 -10.26 -5.27
N ILE A 162 -11.63 -9.80 -4.85
CA ILE A 162 -11.77 -8.86 -3.74
C ILE A 162 -12.74 -9.41 -2.70
N ALA A 163 -12.37 -9.30 -1.43
CA ALA A 163 -13.22 -9.65 -0.30
C ALA A 163 -13.62 -8.38 0.46
N ILE A 164 -14.93 -8.15 0.62
CA ILE A 164 -15.51 -6.95 1.20
C ILE A 164 -16.30 -7.35 2.46
N PRO A 165 -16.18 -6.62 3.58
CA PRO A 165 -16.99 -6.88 4.77
C PRO A 165 -18.47 -6.51 4.56
N LEU A 166 -19.42 -7.27 5.13
CA LEU A 166 -20.80 -6.79 5.26
C LEU A 166 -20.88 -5.65 6.28
N LYS A 167 -21.10 -4.43 5.80
CA LYS A 167 -21.55 -3.31 6.61
C LYS A 167 -22.81 -2.77 5.94
N ARG A 168 -23.93 -2.74 6.67
CA ARG A 168 -25.22 -2.24 6.14
C ARG A 168 -25.08 -0.83 5.54
N ASP A 169 -24.24 0.00 6.15
CA ASP A 169 -24.01 1.38 5.72
C ASP A 169 -23.06 1.52 4.51
N LEU A 170 -22.24 0.50 4.20
CA LEU A 170 -21.35 0.51 3.02
C LEU A 170 -22.15 0.53 1.71
N PHE A 171 -23.32 -0.11 1.69
CA PHE A 171 -24.17 -0.24 0.50
C PHE A 171 -25.38 0.72 0.50
N GLU A 172 -25.92 1.12 1.66
CA GLU A 172 -27.11 1.99 1.73
C GLU A 172 -26.81 3.51 1.65
N TYR A 173 -25.61 3.96 2.04
CA TYR A 173 -25.37 5.39 2.33
C TYR A 173 -24.42 6.16 1.39
N ASN A 174 -24.16 5.71 0.17
CA ASN A 174 -23.30 6.44 -0.80
C ASN A 174 -21.85 6.72 -0.32
N HIS A 175 -21.38 6.18 0.81
CA HIS A 175 -20.01 6.40 1.28
C HIS A 175 -18.99 5.54 0.52
N ILE A 176 -19.37 4.32 0.13
CA ILE A 176 -18.77 3.62 -1.01
C ILE A 176 -19.82 3.55 -2.10
N ARG A 177 -19.93 4.63 -2.88
CA ARG A 177 -20.48 4.47 -4.23
C ARG A 177 -19.49 3.56 -4.94
N TRP A 178 -19.84 2.30 -5.15
CA TRP A 178 -19.27 1.46 -6.20
C TRP A 178 -19.53 2.17 -7.53
N ASN A 179 -18.77 3.24 -7.76
CA ASN A 179 -18.78 3.95 -9.01
C ASN A 179 -17.84 3.15 -9.92
N TYR A 180 -18.04 3.26 -11.22
CA TYR A 180 -17.29 2.46 -12.20
C TYR A 180 -15.76 2.67 -12.15
N THR A 181 -15.24 3.54 -11.28
CA THR A 181 -13.84 3.96 -11.28
C THR A 181 -12.97 3.32 -10.21
N GLN A 182 -13.48 2.87 -9.05
CA GLN A 182 -12.61 2.30 -8.00
C GLN A 182 -11.78 1.09 -8.47
N PHE A 183 -12.36 0.28 -9.37
CA PHE A 183 -11.74 -0.89 -9.99
C PHE A 183 -11.68 -0.74 -11.51
N GLY A 184 -11.61 0.50 -12.01
CA GLY A 184 -11.49 0.74 -13.44
C GLY A 184 -10.25 0.03 -14.00
N ASN A 185 -10.37 -0.66 -15.13
CA ASN A 185 -9.29 -1.46 -15.74
C ASN A 185 -8.75 -2.61 -14.87
N CYS A 186 -9.53 -3.13 -13.92
CA CYS A 186 -9.26 -4.43 -13.28
C CYS A 186 -9.76 -5.58 -14.18
N GLU A 187 -9.08 -5.80 -15.31
CA GLU A 187 -9.56 -6.68 -16.39
C GLU A 187 -9.74 -8.16 -15.99
N HIS A 188 -9.06 -8.60 -14.93
CA HIS A 188 -9.10 -9.99 -14.46
C HIS A 188 -9.98 -10.19 -13.23
N LEU A 189 -10.74 -9.18 -12.78
CA LEU A 189 -11.58 -9.32 -11.59
C LEU A 189 -12.75 -10.27 -11.87
N VAL A 190 -12.72 -11.45 -11.23
CA VAL A 190 -13.74 -12.50 -11.43
C VAL A 190 -14.70 -12.57 -10.25
N THR A 191 -14.19 -12.41 -9.02
CA THR A 191 -14.98 -12.63 -7.81
C THR A 191 -14.97 -11.43 -6.87
N VAL A 192 -16.16 -11.13 -6.35
CA VAL A 192 -16.39 -10.18 -5.26
C VAL A 192 -17.05 -10.97 -4.13
N ASP A 193 -16.26 -11.29 -3.12
CA ASP A 193 -16.72 -12.04 -1.95
C ASP A 193 -17.22 -11.06 -0.89
N ILE A 194 -18.37 -11.37 -0.32
CA ILE A 194 -18.93 -10.61 0.79
C ILE A 194 -18.73 -11.44 2.07
N VAL A 195 -17.98 -10.90 3.03
CA VAL A 195 -17.49 -11.61 4.22
C VAL A 195 -18.09 -11.03 5.52
N GLY A 196 -18.57 -11.89 6.42
CA GLY A 196 -19.08 -11.52 7.76
C GLY A 196 -20.59 -11.28 7.79
N GLY A 197 -21.29 -11.76 8.84
CA GLY A 197 -22.76 -11.69 8.97
C GLY A 197 -23.46 -13.04 8.77
N ASP A 198 -24.48 -13.36 9.58
CA ASP A 198 -25.26 -14.62 9.60
C ASP A 198 -26.07 -14.92 8.32
N VAL A 199 -25.70 -14.37 7.16
CA VAL A 199 -26.46 -14.52 5.92
C VAL A 199 -25.57 -14.98 4.79
N CYS A 200 -25.70 -16.28 4.52
CA CYS A 200 -25.45 -16.99 3.28
C CYS A 200 -25.26 -16.09 2.04
N CYS A 201 -24.10 -16.27 1.40
CA CYS A 201 -23.93 -16.32 -0.05
C CYS A 201 -24.68 -15.26 -0.87
N ILE A 202 -24.15 -14.03 -0.92
CA ILE A 202 -24.40 -13.15 -2.06
C ILE A 202 -23.23 -13.34 -3.01
N VAL A 203 -23.39 -14.25 -3.99
CA VAL A 203 -22.52 -14.29 -5.17
C VAL A 203 -22.90 -13.07 -6.00
N ALA A 204 -22.08 -12.03 -5.97
CA ALA A 204 -22.25 -10.88 -6.85
C ALA A 204 -21.93 -11.32 -8.29
N TYR A 205 -22.94 -11.76 -9.03
CA TYR A 205 -22.86 -11.86 -10.48
C TYR A 205 -22.91 -10.44 -11.05
N GLY A 206 -21.73 -9.85 -11.22
CA GLY A 206 -21.55 -8.61 -11.94
C GLY A 206 -20.25 -8.71 -12.72
N LYS A 207 -20.34 -9.12 -14.00
CA LYS A 207 -19.34 -8.65 -14.95
C LYS A 207 -19.39 -7.13 -14.87
N LEU A 208 -18.28 -6.51 -14.47
CA LEU A 208 -18.05 -5.11 -14.75
C LEU A 208 -17.98 -5.02 -16.28
N GLU A 209 -19.11 -4.72 -16.92
CA GLU A 209 -19.13 -4.46 -18.36
C GLU A 209 -18.45 -3.11 -18.59
N ASN A 210 -17.42 -3.13 -19.44
CA ASN A 210 -16.59 -2.00 -19.88
C ASN A 210 -17.42 -0.83 -20.43
#